data_AF-A0A972QVK0-F1
#
_entry.id   AF-A0A972QVK0-F1
#
_cell.length_a   1.000
_cell.length_b   1.000
_cell.length_c   1.000
_cell.angle_alpha   90.00
_cell.angle_beta   90.00
_cell.angle_gamma   90.00
#
_symmetry.space_group_name_H-M   'P 1'
#
loop_
_entity.id
_entity.type
_entity.pdbx_description
1 polymer ?
#
loop_
_entity_poly.entity_id
_entity_poly.type
_entity_poly.pdbx_seq_one_letter_code
_entity_poly.pdbx_strand_id
1 'polypeptide(L)'
;MDKELDHHLEHHLDTTIAAINNGRTEIARKRMNAYVEFTKTFTETRQSLGVQYSPNTVKSVSSLDWPLLARLEGNTFRIIECCANSQHRDMLDACLEMIYRLLKLARDLNDYLVLRNTMRLVQLLIHSSAKSANYEFQKLTRERVLRLIKDYFKYWLVLGDGKETARLDITQISAFLNEALNTFEDIFKIYMDIKDPDAFSHVGQVFNDFTIGTIQSSHNREVENIYPEIDIQRKIIWFGVGAWLIKMYQESNLSTSRKPLTGTAKGAKVAVEQMLQTVSGNFNSLNELSVAYIGSMHEEPFRRSWEHWVMSELSEDKVHSFSYDQWLNLFYCVQGLNLIPSDSIPPNRVFKREKDTLENVLGKIHSNPEVWERIIPTNNLGLEQIETFKGEIGKAAARYEEIEQKRIIDTPISKSKIQEFNQNLIKQWTKSAWMRGLVIARGKLSQMSPPADIESYGISWN
;
A
#
# COMPACT_ATOMS: atom_id res chain seq x y z
N MET A 1 6.42 7.84 42.42
CA MET A 1 5.97 6.56 41.84
C MET A 1 6.59 6.38 40.46
N ASP A 2 6.45 7.35 39.54
CA ASP A 2 7.06 7.26 38.19
C ASP A 2 8.59 7.08 38.18
N LYS A 3 9.34 7.83 39.00
CA LYS A 3 10.82 7.72 39.03
C LYS A 3 11.35 6.35 39.45
N GLU A 4 10.62 5.62 40.28
CA GLU A 4 11.04 4.31 40.78
C GLU A 4 10.75 3.23 39.73
N LEU A 5 9.58 3.28 39.10
CA LEU A 5 9.25 2.43 37.96
C LEU A 5 10.21 2.65 36.78
N ASP A 6 10.55 3.90 36.48
CA ASP A 6 11.52 4.25 35.45
C ASP A 6 12.90 3.65 35.75
N HIS A 7 13.35 3.75 37.01
CA HIS A 7 14.62 3.16 37.44
C HIS A 7 14.61 1.63 37.30
N HIS A 8 13.51 0.97 37.68
CA HIS A 8 13.39 -0.49 37.53
C HIS A 8 13.36 -0.94 36.07
N LEU A 9 12.65 -0.22 35.20
CA LEU A 9 12.59 -0.51 33.78
C LEU A 9 13.94 -0.29 33.09
N GLU A 10 14.68 0.77 33.44
CA GLU A 10 16.03 0.99 32.91
C GLU A 10 17.00 -0.08 33.41
N HIS A 11 16.97 -0.41 34.70
CA HIS A 11 17.81 -1.47 35.24
C HIS A 11 17.52 -2.83 34.58
N HIS A 12 16.24 -3.14 34.33
CA HIS A 12 15.85 -4.35 33.62
C HIS A 12 16.34 -4.35 32.18
N LEU A 13 16.28 -3.21 31.49
CA LEU A 13 16.84 -3.06 30.14
C LEU A 13 18.36 -3.28 30.13
N ASP A 14 19.10 -2.58 30.99
CA ASP A 14 20.56 -2.65 31.05
C ASP A 14 21.05 -4.08 31.31
N THR A 15 20.40 -4.78 32.23
CA THR A 15 20.72 -6.17 32.55
C THR A 15 20.30 -7.14 31.44
N THR A 16 19.29 -6.80 30.64
CA THR A 16 18.92 -7.56 29.43
C THR A 16 19.97 -7.39 28.34
N ILE A 17 20.36 -6.15 28.03
CA ILE A 17 21.41 -5.81 27.07
C ILE A 17 22.75 -6.46 27.49
N ALA A 18 23.10 -6.40 28.77
CA ALA A 18 24.29 -7.08 29.28
C ALA A 18 24.22 -8.60 29.08
N ALA A 19 23.06 -9.23 29.25
CA ALA A 19 22.92 -10.67 28.99
C ALA A 19 23.10 -11.01 27.50
N ILE A 20 22.57 -10.18 26.60
CA ILE A 20 22.73 -10.32 25.13
C ILE A 20 24.20 -10.19 24.73
N ASN A 21 24.86 -9.12 25.18
CA ASN A 21 26.27 -8.83 24.85
C ASN A 21 27.24 -9.88 25.39
N ASN A 22 26.89 -10.53 26.51
CA ASN A 22 27.70 -11.60 27.10
C ASN A 22 27.31 -13.01 26.63
N GLY A 23 26.44 -13.15 25.63
CA GLY A 23 26.03 -14.47 25.10
C GLY A 23 25.24 -15.33 26.08
N ARG A 24 24.64 -14.74 27.11
CA ARG A 24 23.87 -15.48 28.14
C ARG A 24 22.43 -15.68 27.69
N THR A 25 22.22 -16.51 26.66
CA THR A 25 20.94 -16.66 25.95
C THR A 25 19.76 -16.95 26.87
N GLU A 26 19.91 -17.86 27.82
CA GLU A 26 18.80 -18.24 28.71
C GLU A 26 18.37 -17.09 29.64
N ILE A 27 19.33 -16.31 30.11
CA ILE A 27 19.06 -15.12 30.94
C ILE A 27 18.42 -14.03 30.08
N ALA A 28 18.94 -13.80 28.87
CA ALA A 28 18.37 -12.85 27.92
C ALA A 28 16.92 -13.22 27.58
N ARG A 29 16.65 -14.48 27.21
CA ARG A 29 15.31 -15.02 26.94
C ARG A 29 14.36 -14.80 28.10
N LYS A 30 14.75 -15.16 29.33
CA LYS A 30 13.91 -14.95 30.52
C LYS A 30 13.56 -13.46 30.73
N ARG A 31 14.50 -12.55 30.48
CA ARG A 31 14.29 -11.10 30.62
C ARG A 31 13.45 -10.50 29.49
N MET A 32 13.65 -10.93 28.25
CA MET A 32 12.78 -10.61 27.11
C MET A 32 11.35 -11.06 27.36
N ASN A 33 11.17 -12.27 27.92
CA ASN A 33 9.87 -12.79 28.29
C ASN A 33 9.15 -11.93 29.34
N ALA A 34 9.88 -11.23 30.21
CA ALA A 34 9.26 -10.28 31.13
C ALA A 34 8.65 -9.06 30.39
N TYR A 35 9.22 -8.60 29.27
CA TYR A 35 8.61 -7.54 28.46
C TYR A 35 7.29 -7.98 27.82
N VAL A 36 7.17 -9.26 27.46
CA VAL A 36 5.90 -9.83 26.99
C VAL A 36 4.85 -9.78 28.10
N GLU A 37 5.22 -10.18 29.32
CA GLU A 37 4.31 -10.12 30.47
C GLU A 37 3.95 -8.68 30.86
N PHE A 38 4.90 -7.74 30.82
CA PHE A 38 4.60 -6.32 31.06
C PHE A 38 3.62 -5.77 30.03
N THR A 39 3.81 -6.10 28.75
CA THR A 39 2.89 -5.70 27.67
C THR A 39 1.51 -6.30 27.89
N LYS A 40 1.43 -7.58 28.26
CA LYS A 40 0.19 -8.27 28.58
C LYS A 40 -0.56 -7.59 29.74
N THR A 41 0.11 -7.40 30.89
CA THR A 41 -0.51 -6.77 32.06
C THR A 41 -0.98 -5.36 31.75
N PHE A 42 -0.19 -4.58 31.00
CA PHE A 42 -0.58 -3.24 30.55
C PHE A 42 -1.84 -3.31 29.68
N THR A 43 -1.87 -4.17 28.66
CA THR A 43 -3.02 -4.30 27.77
C THR A 43 -4.27 -4.78 28.48
N GLU A 44 -4.18 -5.80 29.35
CA GLU A 44 -5.31 -6.30 30.13
C GLU A 44 -5.88 -5.22 31.06
N THR A 45 -4.99 -4.46 31.73
CA THR A 45 -5.41 -3.33 32.57
C THR A 45 -6.12 -2.27 31.74
N ARG A 46 -5.55 -1.90 30.58
CA ARG A 46 -6.14 -0.92 29.65
C ARG A 46 -7.54 -1.37 29.15
N GLN A 47 -7.70 -2.65 28.84
CA GLN A 47 -8.98 -3.23 28.44
C GLN A 47 -10.00 -3.26 29.58
N SER A 48 -9.56 -3.52 30.82
CA SER A 48 -10.43 -3.45 31.99
C SER A 48 -11.00 -2.04 32.23
N LEU A 49 -10.32 -1.01 31.75
CA LEU A 49 -10.75 0.38 31.75
C LEU A 49 -11.63 0.75 30.54
N GLY A 50 -12.02 -0.23 29.72
CA GLY A 50 -12.86 -0.04 28.53
C GLY A 50 -12.12 0.51 27.30
N VAL A 51 -10.78 0.56 27.34
CA VAL A 51 -9.99 1.04 26.21
C VAL A 51 -9.51 -0.16 25.39
N GLN A 52 -10.00 -0.29 24.16
CA GLN A 52 -9.55 -1.29 23.18
C GLN A 52 -9.32 -0.60 21.83
N TYR A 53 -8.23 -0.96 21.15
CA TYR A 53 -7.88 -0.36 19.86
C TYR A 53 -8.27 -1.29 18.72
N SER A 54 -9.21 -0.80 17.91
CA SER A 54 -9.59 -1.40 16.66
C SER A 54 -8.67 -0.88 15.53
N PRO A 55 -8.71 -1.51 14.35
CA PRO A 55 -7.97 -1.02 13.18
C PRO A 55 -8.25 0.45 12.83
N ASN A 56 -9.46 0.93 13.13
CA ASN A 56 -9.85 2.30 12.83
C ASN A 56 -9.37 3.28 13.92
N THR A 57 -9.41 2.88 15.19
CA THR A 57 -9.03 3.77 16.29
C THR A 57 -7.52 3.84 16.51
N VAL A 58 -6.76 2.80 16.14
CA VAL A 58 -5.29 2.81 16.29
C VAL A 58 -4.62 3.92 15.47
N LYS A 59 -5.25 4.37 14.39
CA LYS A 59 -4.66 5.31 13.41
C LYS A 59 -4.42 6.69 14.02
N SER A 60 -5.20 7.08 15.02
CA SER A 60 -5.10 8.34 15.73
C SER A 60 -4.33 8.23 17.06
N VAL A 61 -3.84 7.03 17.40
CA VAL A 61 -3.24 6.76 18.71
C VAL A 61 -1.73 6.75 18.58
N SER A 62 -1.10 7.64 19.34
CA SER A 62 0.34 7.66 19.53
C SER A 62 0.70 6.83 20.76
N SER A 63 1.80 6.09 20.71
CA SER A 63 2.31 5.48 21.94
C SER A 63 2.76 6.53 22.95
N LEU A 64 3.02 7.77 22.51
CA LEU A 64 3.27 8.92 23.39
C LEU A 64 2.07 9.28 24.27
N ASP A 65 0.85 8.87 23.89
CA ASP A 65 -0.35 9.05 24.72
C ASP A 65 -0.30 8.15 25.97
N TRP A 66 0.61 7.16 25.98
CA TRP A 66 0.81 6.19 27.05
C TRP A 66 2.30 6.09 27.41
N PRO A 67 2.82 6.93 28.32
CA PRO A 67 4.25 7.00 28.63
C PRO A 67 4.90 5.64 28.96
N LEU A 68 4.20 4.78 29.69
CA LEU A 68 4.68 3.44 30.02
C LEU A 68 4.77 2.53 28.78
N LEU A 69 3.78 2.60 27.88
CA LEU A 69 3.81 1.84 26.63
C LEU A 69 4.93 2.33 25.71
N ALA A 70 5.07 3.65 25.55
CA ALA A 70 6.19 4.23 24.80
C ALA A 70 7.55 3.78 25.36
N ARG A 71 7.67 3.68 26.70
CA ARG A 71 8.90 3.19 27.34
C ARG A 71 9.13 1.70 27.08
N LEU A 72 8.10 0.86 27.21
CA LEU A 72 8.19 -0.57 26.91
C LEU A 72 8.55 -0.81 25.44
N GLU A 73 7.94 -0.07 24.51
CA GLU A 73 8.28 -0.08 23.09
C GLU A 73 9.74 0.33 22.86
N GLY A 74 10.16 1.48 23.39
CA GLY A 74 11.53 1.99 23.28
C GLY A 74 12.58 0.99 23.79
N ASN A 75 12.30 0.36 24.93
CA ASN A 75 13.16 -0.68 25.51
C ASN A 75 13.21 -1.92 24.61
N THR A 76 12.06 -2.35 24.09
CA THR A 76 11.97 -3.50 23.19
C THR A 76 12.73 -3.23 21.89
N PHE A 77 12.63 -2.02 21.31
CA PHE A 77 13.42 -1.62 20.15
C PHE A 77 14.92 -1.71 20.41
N ARG A 78 15.40 -1.17 21.55
CA ARG A 78 16.83 -1.27 21.94
C ARG A 78 17.29 -2.72 22.11
N ILE A 79 16.44 -3.58 22.66
CA ILE A 79 16.72 -5.02 22.82
C ILE A 79 16.86 -5.69 21.45
N ILE A 80 15.95 -5.42 20.52
CA ILE A 80 15.99 -6.00 19.17
C ILE A 80 17.22 -5.55 18.40
N GLU A 81 17.55 -4.27 18.47
CA GLU A 81 18.76 -3.74 17.85
C GLU A 81 20.01 -4.41 18.44
N CYS A 82 20.06 -4.60 19.76
CA CYS A 82 21.14 -5.31 20.43
C CYS A 82 21.23 -6.79 19.98
N CYS A 83 20.11 -7.48 19.81
CA CYS A 83 20.07 -8.85 19.29
C CYS A 83 20.55 -8.92 17.84
N ALA A 84 20.10 -7.99 16.99
CA ALA A 84 20.47 -7.92 15.58
C ALA A 84 21.97 -7.63 15.39
N ASN A 85 22.58 -6.91 16.32
CA ASN A 85 24.01 -6.59 16.31
C ASN A 85 24.87 -7.59 17.11
N SER A 86 24.24 -8.57 17.77
CA SER A 86 24.95 -9.58 18.55
C SER A 86 25.68 -10.56 17.64
N GLN A 87 26.85 -11.03 18.09
CA GLN A 87 27.56 -12.14 17.43
C GLN A 87 26.98 -13.51 17.79
N HIS A 88 26.04 -13.58 18.73
CA HIS A 88 25.47 -14.81 19.25
C HIS A 88 24.20 -15.19 18.48
N ARG A 89 24.28 -16.16 17.57
CA ARG A 89 23.14 -16.61 16.74
C ARG A 89 21.91 -16.99 17.55
N ASP A 90 22.08 -17.58 18.73
CA ASP A 90 20.95 -18.00 19.58
C ASP A 90 20.14 -16.80 20.12
N MET A 91 20.70 -15.59 20.12
CA MET A 91 19.97 -14.38 20.48
C MET A 91 18.91 -14.02 19.47
N LEU A 92 19.12 -14.36 18.20
CA LEU A 92 18.10 -14.20 17.15
C LEU A 92 16.89 -15.07 17.47
N ASP A 93 17.08 -16.33 17.92
CA ASP A 93 15.98 -17.21 18.28
C ASP A 93 15.21 -16.68 19.50
N ALA A 94 15.90 -16.22 20.54
CA ALA A 94 15.25 -15.61 21.70
C ALA A 94 14.47 -14.33 21.33
N CYS A 95 15.02 -13.52 20.43
CA CYS A 95 14.38 -12.32 19.92
C CYS A 95 13.10 -12.64 19.12
N LEU A 96 13.17 -13.62 18.22
CA LEU A 96 12.03 -14.06 17.41
C LEU A 96 10.94 -14.70 18.28
N GLU A 97 11.32 -15.46 19.31
CA GLU A 97 10.39 -16.00 20.30
C GLU A 97 9.60 -14.90 21.00
N MET A 98 10.28 -13.83 21.45
CA MET A 98 9.64 -12.66 22.05
C MET A 98 8.63 -12.02 21.09
N ILE A 99 9.04 -11.76 19.83
CA ILE A 99 8.17 -11.17 18.81
C ILE A 99 6.95 -12.07 18.56
N TYR A 100 7.14 -13.37 18.40
CA TYR A 100 6.04 -14.31 18.17
C TYR A 100 5.05 -14.34 19.34
N ARG A 101 5.53 -14.29 20.59
CA ARG A 101 4.68 -14.23 21.77
C ARG A 101 3.88 -12.92 21.85
N LEU A 102 4.47 -11.78 21.49
CA LEU A 102 3.76 -10.50 21.40
C LEU A 102 2.69 -10.49 20.29
N LEU A 103 3.01 -11.08 19.13
CA LEU A 103 2.05 -11.27 18.05
C LEU A 103 0.87 -12.14 18.48
N LYS A 104 1.14 -13.25 19.17
CA LYS A 104 0.10 -14.12 19.74
C LYS A 104 -0.74 -13.36 20.78
N LEU A 105 -0.11 -12.58 21.65
CA LEU A 105 -0.79 -11.74 22.62
C LEU A 105 -1.76 -10.75 21.95
N ALA A 106 -1.35 -10.11 20.85
CA ALA A 106 -2.20 -9.21 20.08
C ALA A 106 -3.48 -9.91 19.56
N ARG A 107 -3.36 -11.19 19.18
CA ARG A 107 -4.53 -12.02 18.82
C ARG A 107 -5.41 -12.33 20.01
N ASP A 108 -4.81 -12.90 21.05
CA ASP A 108 -5.53 -13.42 22.20
C ASP A 108 -6.32 -12.30 22.91
N LEU A 109 -5.79 -11.08 22.89
CA LEU A 109 -6.44 -9.89 23.45
C LEU A 109 -7.22 -9.06 22.41
N ASN A 110 -7.22 -9.45 21.12
CA ASN A 110 -7.80 -8.68 20.02
C ASN A 110 -7.40 -7.19 20.06
N ASP A 111 -6.10 -6.92 20.13
CA ASP A 111 -5.52 -5.58 20.28
C ASP A 111 -4.65 -5.20 19.08
N TYR A 112 -5.19 -4.31 18.25
CA TYR A 112 -4.52 -3.89 17.03
C TYR A 112 -3.32 -2.96 17.28
N LEU A 113 -3.24 -2.30 18.43
CA LEU A 113 -2.06 -1.49 18.78
C LEU A 113 -0.86 -2.39 19.05
N VAL A 114 -1.05 -3.46 19.83
CA VAL A 114 0.00 -4.46 20.09
C VAL A 114 0.45 -5.12 18.79
N LEU A 115 -0.49 -5.47 17.90
CA LEU A 115 -0.17 -5.99 16.57
C LEU A 115 0.74 -5.02 15.80
N ARG A 116 0.27 -3.79 15.56
CA ARG A 116 0.98 -2.78 14.76
C ARG A 116 2.39 -2.55 15.30
N ASN A 117 2.51 -2.38 16.61
CA ASN A 117 3.79 -2.14 17.25
C ASN A 117 4.72 -3.35 17.14
N THR A 118 4.18 -4.57 17.26
CA THR A 118 4.98 -5.78 17.11
C THR A 118 5.41 -6.02 15.66
N MET A 119 4.60 -5.65 14.67
CA MET A 119 5.00 -5.68 13.26
C MET A 119 6.13 -4.68 12.96
N ARG A 120 6.13 -3.50 13.60
CA ARG A 120 7.28 -2.57 13.53
C ARG A 120 8.57 -3.16 14.11
N LEU A 121 8.47 -4.01 15.14
CA LEU A 121 9.63 -4.74 15.68
C LEU A 121 10.23 -5.69 14.65
N VAL A 122 9.38 -6.35 13.85
CA VAL A 122 9.80 -7.20 12.74
C VAL A 122 10.57 -6.40 11.68
N GLN A 123 10.05 -5.23 11.30
CA GLN A 123 10.71 -4.33 10.36
C GLN A 123 12.07 -3.87 10.89
N LEU A 124 12.14 -3.47 12.17
CA LEU A 124 13.39 -3.03 12.79
C LEU A 124 14.43 -4.15 12.80
N LEU A 125 14.04 -5.39 13.09
CA LEU A 125 14.95 -6.52 13.10
C LEU A 125 15.56 -6.75 11.71
N ILE A 126 14.75 -6.71 10.65
CA ILE A 126 15.24 -6.81 9.27
C ILE A 126 16.17 -5.64 8.95
N HIS A 127 15.74 -4.40 9.20
CA HIS A 127 16.52 -3.19 8.92
C HIS A 127 17.88 -3.19 9.63
N SER A 128 17.89 -3.55 10.91
CA SER A 128 19.10 -3.63 11.72
C SER A 128 20.03 -4.73 11.20
N SER A 129 19.46 -5.91 10.88
CA SER A 129 20.25 -7.01 10.32
C SER A 129 20.85 -6.67 8.97
N ALA A 130 20.11 -5.97 8.08
CA ALA A 130 20.57 -5.55 6.75
C ALA A 130 21.81 -4.65 6.79
N LYS A 131 22.04 -3.94 7.91
CA LYS A 131 23.24 -3.13 8.15
C LYS A 131 24.44 -3.92 8.68
N SER A 132 24.25 -5.18 9.09
CA SER A 132 25.32 -6.05 9.58
C SER A 132 26.34 -6.33 8.48
N ALA A 133 27.63 -6.39 8.78
CA ALA A 133 28.64 -6.82 7.80
C ALA A 133 28.56 -8.33 7.49
N ASN A 134 27.80 -9.10 8.26
CA ASN A 134 27.72 -10.56 8.14
C ASN A 134 26.54 -10.97 7.25
N TYR A 135 26.82 -11.26 5.97
CA TYR A 135 25.82 -11.68 4.99
C TYR A 135 25.06 -12.96 5.39
N GLU A 136 25.72 -13.94 6.00
CA GLU A 136 25.06 -15.17 6.47
C GLU A 136 24.06 -14.86 7.59
N PHE A 137 24.39 -13.92 8.47
CA PHE A 137 23.46 -13.48 9.51
C PHE A 137 22.27 -12.68 8.95
N GLN A 138 22.50 -11.84 7.93
CA GLN A 138 21.43 -11.14 7.21
C GLN A 138 20.45 -12.14 6.61
N LYS A 139 20.97 -13.12 5.85
CA LYS A 139 20.19 -14.18 5.22
C LYS A 139 19.40 -14.99 6.24
N LEU A 140 20.04 -15.42 7.32
CA LEU A 140 19.40 -16.17 8.40
C LEU A 140 18.27 -15.37 9.06
N THR A 141 18.51 -14.09 9.37
CA THR A 141 17.51 -13.19 9.96
C THR A 141 16.32 -13.05 9.02
N ARG A 142 16.55 -12.78 7.73
CA ARG A 142 15.49 -12.69 6.72
C ARG A 142 14.65 -13.95 6.67
N GLU A 143 15.26 -15.12 6.49
CA GLU A 143 14.55 -16.40 6.37
C GLU A 143 13.69 -16.70 7.60
N ARG A 144 14.23 -16.45 8.80
CA ARG A 144 13.52 -16.72 10.05
C ARG A 144 12.40 -15.72 10.32
N VAL A 145 12.61 -14.44 10.01
CA VAL A 145 11.57 -13.41 10.12
C VAL A 145 10.41 -13.71 9.15
N LEU A 146 10.72 -14.00 7.89
CA LEU A 146 9.70 -14.34 6.89
C LEU A 146 8.90 -15.59 7.29
N ARG A 147 9.58 -16.59 7.88
CA ARG A 147 8.92 -17.75 8.48
C ARG A 147 8.02 -17.37 9.65
N LEU A 148 8.49 -16.52 10.57
CA LEU A 148 7.70 -16.05 11.71
C LEU A 148 6.42 -15.34 11.26
N ILE A 149 6.51 -14.46 10.26
CA ILE A 149 5.34 -13.79 9.66
C ILE A 149 4.38 -14.86 9.14
N LYS A 150 4.86 -15.80 8.31
CA LYS A 150 4.04 -16.88 7.74
C LYS A 150 3.38 -17.75 8.81
N ASP A 151 4.12 -18.16 9.84
CA ASP A 151 3.62 -19.02 10.90
C ASP A 151 2.60 -18.31 11.79
N TYR A 152 2.82 -17.03 12.08
CA TYR A 152 1.84 -16.21 12.78
C TYR A 152 0.51 -16.10 12.01
N PHE A 153 0.58 -15.88 10.69
CA PHE A 153 -0.65 -15.83 9.91
C PHE A 153 -1.34 -17.17 9.77
N LYS A 154 -0.60 -18.27 9.61
CA LYS A 154 -1.18 -19.61 9.69
C LYS A 154 -1.90 -19.80 11.02
N TYR A 155 -1.27 -19.40 12.13
CA TYR A 155 -1.91 -19.44 13.43
C TYR A 155 -3.23 -18.65 13.43
N TRP A 156 -3.29 -17.45 12.85
CA TRP A 156 -4.53 -16.68 12.69
C TRP A 156 -5.59 -17.33 11.80
N LEU A 157 -5.19 -17.84 10.64
CA LEU A 157 -6.09 -18.37 9.61
C LEU A 157 -6.64 -19.75 9.96
N VAL A 158 -5.93 -20.52 10.78
CA VAL A 158 -6.49 -21.69 11.47
C VAL A 158 -7.45 -21.15 12.54
N LEU A 159 -8.70 -20.90 12.14
CA LEU A 159 -9.83 -20.88 13.07
C LEU A 159 -9.77 -22.20 13.83
N GLY A 160 -9.66 -22.12 15.15
CA GLY A 160 -9.28 -23.24 16.00
C GLY A 160 -10.06 -24.52 15.70
N ASP A 161 -9.36 -25.65 15.83
CA ASP A 161 -9.88 -27.02 15.81
C ASP A 161 -11.02 -27.25 16.83
N GLY A 162 -12.19 -26.66 16.59
CA GLY A 162 -13.38 -26.83 17.41
C GLY A 162 -13.32 -26.21 18.82
N LYS A 163 -12.31 -25.39 19.16
CA LYS A 163 -12.29 -24.64 20.42
C LYS A 163 -12.89 -23.25 20.20
N GLU A 164 -13.81 -22.85 21.08
CA GLU A 164 -14.54 -21.57 21.12
C GLU A 164 -13.62 -20.34 21.33
N THR A 165 -12.53 -20.21 20.57
CA THR A 165 -11.87 -18.92 20.41
C THR A 165 -12.81 -18.03 19.62
N ALA A 166 -13.15 -16.86 20.19
CA ALA A 166 -14.06 -15.87 19.62
C ALA A 166 -13.90 -15.81 18.09
N ARG A 167 -15.00 -16.06 17.36
CA ARG A 167 -15.03 -15.89 15.91
C ARG A 167 -14.67 -14.43 15.63
N LEU A 168 -13.44 -14.20 15.18
CA LEU A 168 -13.01 -12.91 14.69
C LEU A 168 -13.87 -12.59 13.49
N ASP A 169 -14.41 -11.38 13.43
CA ASP A 169 -15.19 -10.98 12.26
C ASP A 169 -14.27 -10.78 11.04
N ILE A 170 -14.87 -10.84 9.85
CA ILE A 170 -14.20 -10.64 8.56
C ILE A 170 -13.41 -9.32 8.50
N THR A 171 -13.91 -8.26 9.15
CA THR A 171 -13.28 -6.94 9.17
C THR A 171 -11.98 -6.98 9.95
N GLN A 172 -11.95 -7.66 11.08
CA GLN A 172 -10.76 -7.88 11.89
C GLN A 172 -9.75 -8.67 11.08
N ILE A 173 -10.13 -9.81 10.52
CA ILE A 173 -9.22 -10.65 9.71
C ILE A 173 -8.62 -9.83 8.56
N SER A 174 -9.43 -9.08 7.80
CA SER A 174 -8.94 -8.19 6.74
C SER A 174 -7.93 -7.16 7.28
N ALA A 175 -8.19 -6.53 8.41
CA ALA A 175 -7.27 -5.56 9.00
C ALA A 175 -5.94 -6.17 9.46
N PHE A 176 -5.94 -7.38 10.02
CA PHE A 176 -4.70 -8.08 10.41
C PHE A 176 -3.88 -8.45 9.17
N LEU A 177 -4.54 -8.95 8.12
CA LEU A 177 -3.87 -9.24 6.85
C LEU A 177 -3.30 -7.97 6.21
N ASN A 178 -4.03 -6.85 6.25
CA ASN A 178 -3.54 -5.57 5.75
C ASN A 178 -2.29 -5.09 6.51
N GLU A 179 -2.22 -5.28 7.82
CA GLU A 179 -1.00 -4.96 8.59
C GLU A 179 0.19 -5.84 8.17
N ALA A 180 -0.06 -7.12 7.85
CA ALA A 180 0.93 -8.01 7.25
C ALA A 180 1.48 -7.44 5.94
N LEU A 181 0.54 -7.06 5.05
CA LEU A 181 0.84 -6.57 3.73
C LEU A 181 1.68 -5.29 3.82
N ASN A 182 1.33 -4.37 4.72
CA ASN A 182 2.12 -3.18 5.00
C ASN A 182 3.52 -3.52 5.56
N THR A 183 3.62 -4.58 6.36
CA THR A 183 4.93 -5.05 6.85
C THR A 183 5.81 -5.54 5.70
N PHE A 184 5.26 -6.27 4.74
CA PHE A 184 5.99 -6.66 3.53
C PHE A 184 6.38 -5.46 2.67
N GLU A 185 5.48 -4.48 2.52
CA GLU A 185 5.73 -3.23 1.83
C GLU A 185 7.00 -2.55 2.39
N ASP A 186 7.10 -2.37 3.71
CA ASP A 186 8.29 -1.78 4.35
C ASP A 186 9.55 -2.66 4.24
N ILE A 187 9.40 -4.00 4.25
CA ILE A 187 10.52 -4.92 4.01
C ILE A 187 11.05 -4.76 2.57
N PHE A 188 10.18 -4.61 1.57
CA PHE A 188 10.61 -4.31 0.21
C PHE A 188 11.41 -3.01 0.16
N LYS A 189 10.97 -1.95 0.86
CA LYS A 189 11.72 -0.69 0.93
C LYS A 189 13.13 -0.86 1.46
N ILE A 190 13.31 -1.63 2.54
CA ILE A 190 14.64 -1.92 3.11
C ILE A 190 15.55 -2.56 2.06
N TYR A 191 15.06 -3.56 1.31
CA TYR A 191 15.86 -4.25 0.30
C TYR A 191 16.10 -3.42 -0.97
N MET A 192 15.17 -2.55 -1.34
CA MET A 192 15.38 -1.54 -2.38
C MET A 192 16.51 -0.58 -1.98
N ASP A 193 16.49 -0.07 -0.74
CA ASP A 193 17.47 0.91 -0.26
C ASP A 193 18.89 0.36 -0.21
N ILE A 194 19.05 -0.89 0.21
CA ILE A 194 20.37 -1.57 0.22
C ILE A 194 20.72 -2.17 -1.15
N LYS A 195 19.79 -2.13 -2.13
CA LYS A 195 19.96 -2.63 -3.50
C LYS A 195 20.32 -4.12 -3.56
N ASP A 196 19.60 -4.95 -2.80
CA ASP A 196 19.76 -6.41 -2.75
C ASP A 196 18.65 -7.12 -3.55
N PRO A 197 18.85 -7.43 -4.85
CA PRO A 197 17.83 -8.02 -5.71
C PRO A 197 17.49 -9.46 -5.32
N ASP A 198 18.44 -10.22 -4.77
CA ASP A 198 18.22 -11.61 -4.35
C ASP A 198 17.30 -11.65 -3.12
N ALA A 199 17.57 -10.80 -2.12
CA ALA A 199 16.70 -10.66 -0.97
C ALA A 199 15.32 -10.14 -1.36
N PHE A 200 15.26 -9.13 -2.24
CA PHE A 200 14.01 -8.59 -2.77
C PHE A 200 13.17 -9.67 -3.45
N SER A 201 13.76 -10.47 -4.35
CA SER A 201 13.07 -11.57 -5.03
C SER A 201 12.60 -12.64 -4.04
N HIS A 202 13.41 -12.98 -3.04
CA HIS A 202 13.02 -13.96 -2.02
C HIS A 202 11.84 -13.49 -1.17
N VAL A 203 11.84 -12.22 -0.74
CA VAL A 203 10.69 -11.61 -0.06
C VAL A 203 9.46 -11.62 -0.98
N GLY A 204 9.64 -11.32 -2.27
CA GLY A 204 8.58 -11.37 -3.27
C GLY A 204 7.91 -12.74 -3.40
N GLN A 205 8.71 -13.81 -3.42
CA GLN A 205 8.22 -15.18 -3.42
C GLN A 205 7.39 -15.47 -2.16
N VAL A 206 7.92 -15.14 -0.97
CA VAL A 206 7.19 -15.37 0.28
C VAL A 206 5.91 -14.53 0.36
N PHE A 207 5.94 -13.29 -0.10
CA PHE A 207 4.79 -12.40 -0.16
C PHE A 207 3.67 -12.97 -1.03
N ASN A 208 4.01 -13.53 -2.19
CA ASN A 208 3.05 -14.18 -3.08
C ASN A 208 2.51 -15.50 -2.51
N ASP A 209 3.38 -16.33 -1.95
CA ASP A 209 2.99 -17.60 -1.29
C ASP A 209 2.07 -17.35 -0.08
N PHE A 210 2.34 -16.26 0.65
CA PHE A 210 1.54 -15.81 1.77
C PHE A 210 0.11 -15.51 1.34
N THR A 211 -0.06 -14.71 0.29
CA THR A 211 -1.38 -14.28 -0.19
C THR A 211 -2.12 -15.37 -0.95
N ILE A 212 -1.46 -16.04 -1.90
CA ILE A 212 -2.09 -17.00 -2.82
C ILE A 212 -2.23 -18.36 -2.11
N GLY A 213 -1.11 -18.92 -1.65
CA GLY A 213 -1.08 -20.29 -1.14
C GLY A 213 -1.76 -20.45 0.22
N THR A 214 -1.54 -19.51 1.15
CA THR A 214 -2.01 -19.69 2.53
C THR A 214 -3.51 -19.42 2.67
N ILE A 215 -4.02 -18.37 2.02
CA ILE A 215 -5.44 -17.99 2.09
C ILE A 215 -6.32 -19.00 1.33
N GLN A 216 -5.92 -19.40 0.11
CA GLN A 216 -6.66 -20.38 -0.69
C GLN A 216 -6.68 -21.79 -0.06
N SER A 217 -5.66 -22.14 0.72
CA SER A 217 -5.61 -23.42 1.43
C SER A 217 -6.41 -23.44 2.74
N SER A 218 -6.86 -22.28 3.22
CA SER A 218 -7.68 -22.21 4.42
C SER A 218 -9.06 -22.77 4.08
N HIS A 219 -9.50 -23.84 4.76
CA HIS A 219 -10.81 -24.46 4.53
C HIS A 219 -11.95 -23.60 5.12
N ASN A 220 -11.77 -22.29 5.15
CA ASN A 220 -12.60 -21.31 5.82
C ASN A 220 -13.26 -20.40 4.78
N ARG A 221 -14.57 -20.59 4.60
CA ARG A 221 -15.38 -19.81 3.65
C ARG A 221 -15.33 -18.30 3.89
N GLU A 222 -15.15 -17.85 5.13
CA GLU A 222 -15.04 -16.41 5.44
C GLU A 222 -13.72 -15.83 4.93
N VAL A 223 -12.64 -16.63 4.98
CA VAL A 223 -11.32 -16.26 4.47
C VAL A 223 -11.27 -16.32 2.94
N GLU A 224 -11.99 -17.26 2.31
CA GLU A 224 -12.15 -17.29 0.85
C GLU A 224 -12.84 -16.02 0.33
N ASN A 225 -13.82 -15.49 1.05
CA ASN A 225 -14.57 -14.30 0.64
C ASN A 225 -13.73 -13.00 0.65
N ILE A 226 -12.70 -12.91 1.51
CA ILE A 226 -11.81 -11.73 1.56
C ILE A 226 -10.64 -11.83 0.58
N TYR A 227 -10.35 -13.01 0.04
CA TYR A 227 -9.19 -13.22 -0.84
C TYR A 227 -9.15 -12.23 -2.02
N PRO A 228 -10.24 -11.94 -2.74
CA PRO A 228 -10.20 -10.96 -3.84
C PRO A 228 -9.78 -9.56 -3.38
N GLU A 229 -10.24 -9.11 -2.21
CA GLU A 229 -9.85 -7.83 -1.64
C GLU A 229 -8.36 -7.81 -1.30
N ILE A 230 -7.88 -8.85 -0.62
CA ILE A 230 -6.48 -9.00 -0.23
C ILE A 230 -5.55 -9.11 -1.45
N ASP A 231 -5.96 -9.80 -2.50
CA ASP A 231 -5.19 -9.89 -3.75
C ASP A 231 -5.11 -8.53 -4.45
N ILE A 232 -6.20 -7.75 -4.48
CA ILE A 232 -6.15 -6.37 -4.96
C ILE A 232 -5.15 -5.55 -4.13
N GLN A 233 -5.18 -5.64 -2.80
CA GLN A 233 -4.22 -4.93 -1.95
C GLN A 233 -2.77 -5.35 -2.19
N ARG A 234 -2.52 -6.64 -2.45
CA ARG A 234 -1.21 -7.18 -2.83
C ARG A 234 -0.73 -6.59 -4.16
N LYS A 235 -1.59 -6.55 -5.17
CA LYS A 235 -1.26 -5.98 -6.49
C LYS A 235 -1.00 -4.48 -6.39
N ILE A 236 -1.73 -3.75 -5.55
CA ILE A 236 -1.47 -2.34 -5.24
C ILE A 236 -0.08 -2.15 -4.62
N ILE A 237 0.34 -3.03 -3.69
CA ILE A 237 1.71 -2.98 -3.13
C ILE A 237 2.75 -3.19 -4.21
N TRP A 238 2.60 -4.23 -5.02
CA TRP A 238 3.51 -4.48 -6.15
C TRP A 238 3.57 -3.27 -7.09
N PHE A 239 2.43 -2.63 -7.32
CA PHE A 239 2.34 -1.45 -8.17
C PHE A 239 3.14 -0.26 -7.62
N GLY A 240 2.98 0.08 -6.34
CA GLY A 240 3.75 1.19 -5.75
C GLY A 240 5.23 0.87 -5.53
N VAL A 241 5.57 -0.37 -5.20
CA VAL A 241 6.98 -0.84 -5.19
C VAL A 241 7.59 -0.68 -6.58
N GLY A 242 6.86 -1.06 -7.64
CA GLY A 242 7.27 -0.84 -9.03
C GLY A 242 7.46 0.63 -9.38
N ALA A 243 6.54 1.50 -8.96
CA ALA A 243 6.67 2.95 -9.13
C ALA A 243 7.92 3.52 -8.43
N TRP A 244 8.22 3.04 -7.23
CA TRP A 244 9.43 3.44 -6.51
C TRP A 244 10.71 2.98 -7.20
N LEU A 245 10.74 1.74 -7.69
CA LEU A 245 11.86 1.22 -8.47
C LEU A 245 12.06 2.00 -9.78
N ILE A 246 10.97 2.43 -10.43
CA ILE A 246 11.04 3.29 -11.62
C ILE A 246 11.66 4.65 -11.29
N LYS A 247 11.30 5.28 -10.16
CA LYS A 247 11.96 6.49 -9.67
C LYS A 247 13.47 6.25 -9.48
N MET A 248 13.84 5.18 -8.78
CA MET A 248 15.24 4.82 -8.56
C MET A 248 15.99 4.58 -9.88
N TYR A 249 15.34 3.93 -10.85
CA TYR A 249 15.88 3.68 -12.17
C TYR A 249 16.14 5.00 -12.92
N GLN A 250 15.19 5.93 -12.91
CA GLN A 250 15.37 7.27 -13.50
C GLN A 250 16.51 8.05 -12.83
N GLU A 251 16.56 8.07 -11.50
CA GLU A 251 17.62 8.75 -10.75
C GLU A 251 19.01 8.15 -11.03
N SER A 252 19.09 6.84 -11.26
CA SER A 252 20.35 6.16 -11.63
C SER A 252 20.85 6.52 -13.02
N ASN A 253 19.96 6.91 -13.94
CA ASN A 253 20.31 7.43 -15.27
C ASN A 253 20.72 8.91 -15.23
N LEU A 254 20.23 9.67 -14.25
CA LEU A 254 20.51 11.10 -14.10
C LEU A 254 21.75 11.40 -13.26
N SER A 255 22.18 10.49 -12.38
CA SER A 255 23.23 10.74 -11.40
C SER A 255 24.59 10.13 -11.77
N THR A 256 25.55 10.99 -12.11
CA THR A 256 27.01 10.71 -12.06
C THR A 256 27.59 10.89 -10.65
N SER A 257 26.82 11.37 -9.66
CA SER A 257 27.37 12.03 -8.48
C SER A 257 26.97 11.49 -7.09
N ARG A 258 26.13 10.46 -6.96
CA ARG A 258 25.86 9.84 -5.65
C ARG A 258 26.60 8.51 -5.51
N LYS A 259 27.70 8.53 -4.74
CA LYS A 259 28.47 7.34 -4.35
C LYS A 259 27.53 6.31 -3.70
N PRO A 260 27.36 5.11 -4.27
CA PRO A 260 26.64 4.03 -3.61
C PRO A 260 27.41 3.61 -2.36
N LEU A 261 26.68 3.28 -1.29
CA LEU A 261 27.26 2.80 -0.03
C LEU A 261 28.04 1.47 -0.17
N THR A 262 27.89 0.74 -1.28
CA THR A 262 28.50 -0.60 -1.45
C THR A 262 28.85 -1.01 -2.91
N GLY A 263 28.91 -0.10 -3.89
CA GLY A 263 29.23 -0.54 -5.26
C GLY A 263 29.42 0.57 -6.30
N THR A 264 29.83 0.20 -7.51
CA THR A 264 29.89 1.12 -8.66
C THR A 264 28.47 1.44 -9.14
N ALA A 265 28.23 2.64 -9.70
CA ALA A 265 26.91 3.08 -10.18
C ALA A 265 26.26 2.08 -11.17
N LYS A 266 27.09 1.33 -11.91
CA LYS A 266 26.66 0.26 -12.83
C LYS A 266 25.99 -0.91 -12.10
N GLY A 267 26.47 -1.30 -10.92
CA GLY A 267 25.86 -2.37 -10.12
C GLY A 267 24.50 -1.98 -9.54
N ALA A 268 24.34 -0.71 -9.15
CA ALA A 268 23.07 -0.20 -8.64
C ALA A 268 21.95 -0.24 -9.69
N LYS A 269 22.25 0.12 -10.94
CA LYS A 269 21.27 0.09 -12.03
C LYS A 269 20.80 -1.34 -12.33
N VAL A 270 21.75 -2.29 -12.43
CA VAL A 270 21.44 -3.71 -12.68
C VAL A 270 20.59 -4.32 -11.56
N ALA A 271 20.86 -3.97 -10.30
CA ALA A 271 20.03 -4.41 -9.18
C ALA A 271 18.58 -3.93 -9.30
N VAL A 272 18.37 -2.65 -9.64
CA VAL A 272 17.02 -2.09 -9.85
C VAL A 272 16.32 -2.74 -11.05
N GLU A 273 17.04 -3.00 -12.15
CA GLU A 273 16.51 -3.72 -13.32
C GLU A 273 16.00 -5.13 -12.93
N GLN A 274 16.77 -5.88 -12.12
CA GLN A 274 16.37 -7.21 -11.63
C GLN A 274 15.15 -7.14 -10.71
N MET A 275 15.10 -6.17 -9.80
CA MET A 275 13.93 -5.96 -8.93
C MET A 275 12.69 -5.59 -9.74
N LEU A 276 12.82 -4.75 -10.76
CA LEU A 276 11.71 -4.41 -11.67
C LEU A 276 11.19 -5.66 -12.38
N GLN A 277 12.06 -6.56 -12.85
CA GLN A 277 11.63 -7.83 -13.44
C GLN A 277 10.83 -8.69 -12.45
N THR A 278 11.24 -8.75 -11.18
CA THR A 278 10.45 -9.41 -10.12
C THR A 278 9.06 -8.78 -9.99
N VAL A 279 8.96 -7.44 -9.95
CA VAL A 279 7.67 -6.75 -9.85
C VAL A 279 6.82 -7.01 -11.09
N SER A 280 7.38 -6.89 -12.29
CA SER A 280 6.70 -7.09 -13.57
C SER A 280 6.08 -8.48 -13.69
N GLY A 281 6.75 -9.51 -13.18
CA GLY A 281 6.23 -10.89 -13.14
C GLY A 281 4.97 -11.08 -12.28
N ASN A 282 4.53 -10.06 -11.54
CA ASN A 282 3.32 -10.11 -10.73
C ASN A 282 2.08 -9.56 -11.44
N PHE A 283 2.18 -9.11 -12.69
CA PHE A 283 1.03 -8.65 -13.49
C PHE A 283 0.91 -9.51 -14.73
N ASN A 284 -0.20 -10.25 -14.86
CA ASN A 284 -0.39 -11.17 -15.99
C ASN A 284 -1.14 -10.51 -17.14
N SER A 285 -1.84 -9.41 -16.89
CA SER A 285 -2.70 -8.76 -17.87
C SER A 285 -2.77 -7.25 -17.66
N LEU A 286 -3.12 -6.53 -18.72
CA LEU A 286 -3.32 -5.09 -18.68
C LEU A 286 -4.51 -4.72 -17.79
N ASN A 287 -5.54 -5.57 -17.70
CA ASN A 287 -6.64 -5.37 -16.76
C ASN A 287 -6.18 -5.45 -15.30
N GLU A 288 -5.39 -6.47 -14.93
CA GLU A 288 -4.84 -6.59 -13.56
C GLU A 288 -4.01 -5.35 -13.18
N LEU A 289 -3.11 -4.92 -14.07
CA LEU A 289 -2.31 -3.71 -13.87
C LEU A 289 -3.19 -2.47 -13.71
N SER A 290 -4.25 -2.36 -14.52
CA SER A 290 -5.19 -1.24 -14.49
C SER A 290 -6.00 -1.16 -13.20
N VAL A 291 -6.41 -2.31 -12.65
CA VAL A 291 -7.10 -2.36 -11.34
C VAL A 291 -6.17 -1.87 -10.23
N ALA A 292 -4.90 -2.29 -10.23
CA ALA A 292 -3.92 -1.83 -9.25
C ALA A 292 -3.62 -0.32 -9.39
N TYR A 293 -3.53 0.18 -10.62
CA TYR A 293 -3.36 1.61 -10.89
C TYR A 293 -4.56 2.44 -10.39
N ILE A 294 -5.80 2.02 -10.72
CA ILE A 294 -7.02 2.66 -10.20
C ILE A 294 -7.01 2.69 -8.67
N GLY A 295 -6.70 1.54 -8.03
CA GLY A 295 -6.65 1.42 -6.58
C GLY A 295 -5.60 2.31 -5.92
N SER A 296 -4.50 2.58 -6.63
CA SER A 296 -3.42 3.48 -6.17
C SER A 296 -3.76 4.98 -6.33
N MET A 297 -4.67 5.31 -7.26
CA MET A 297 -5.06 6.69 -7.60
C MET A 297 -6.34 7.17 -6.87
N HIS A 298 -6.98 6.32 -6.05
CA HIS A 298 -8.15 6.69 -5.24
C HIS A 298 -7.75 6.97 -3.79
N GLU A 299 -8.13 8.17 -3.30
CA GLU A 299 -7.87 8.64 -1.93
C GLU A 299 -8.73 7.91 -0.89
N GLU A 300 -8.04 7.49 0.17
CA GLU A 300 -8.50 7.09 1.51
C GLU A 300 -9.46 5.88 1.65
N PRO A 301 -9.16 4.94 2.59
CA PRO A 301 -8.28 5.11 3.74
C PRO A 301 -7.03 4.21 3.70
N PHE A 302 -6.55 3.81 2.51
CA PHE A 302 -5.30 3.05 2.39
C PHE A 302 -4.12 4.00 2.52
N ARG A 303 -3.79 4.36 3.76
CA ARG A 303 -2.49 4.96 4.11
C ARG A 303 -1.41 3.95 3.77
N ARG A 304 -0.90 4.02 2.55
CA ARG A 304 0.27 3.25 2.13
C ARG A 304 1.51 3.86 2.75
N SER A 305 2.54 3.05 2.96
CA SER A 305 3.80 3.51 3.54
C SER A 305 4.57 4.43 2.57
N TRP A 306 4.15 4.53 1.30
CA TRP A 306 4.84 5.32 0.28
C TRP A 306 4.98 6.81 0.62
N GLU A 307 3.96 7.41 1.25
CA GLU A 307 4.08 8.79 1.74
C GLU A 307 5.18 8.90 2.79
N HIS A 308 5.23 7.94 3.72
CA HIS A 308 6.28 7.89 4.74
C HIS A 308 7.66 7.65 4.11
N TRP A 309 7.75 6.85 3.06
CA TRP A 309 9.00 6.65 2.31
C TRP A 309 9.51 7.95 1.71
N VAL A 310 8.63 8.74 1.09
CA VAL A 310 9.02 10.08 0.59
C VAL A 310 9.49 10.94 1.75
N MET A 311 8.70 11.03 2.82
CA MET A 311 9.06 11.83 3.99
C MET A 311 10.41 11.43 4.60
N SER A 312 10.78 10.15 4.56
CA SER A 312 12.08 9.66 5.06
C SER A 312 13.28 10.09 4.22
N GLU A 313 13.08 10.48 2.95
CA GLU A 313 14.14 10.99 2.06
C GLU A 313 14.27 12.51 2.09
N LEU A 314 13.29 13.21 2.66
CA LEU A 314 13.23 14.66 2.70
C LEU A 314 14.01 15.22 3.89
N SER A 315 14.73 16.32 3.67
CA SER A 315 15.41 17.03 4.77
C SER A 315 14.39 17.67 5.71
N GLU A 316 14.54 17.46 7.01
CA GLU A 316 13.60 17.91 8.07
C GLU A 316 13.37 19.43 8.10
N ASP A 317 14.35 20.23 7.67
CA ASP A 317 14.32 21.71 7.78
C ASP A 317 13.76 22.45 6.53
N LYS A 318 13.11 21.74 5.60
CA LYS A 318 12.59 22.36 4.37
C LYS A 318 11.12 22.02 4.13
N VAL A 319 10.38 22.96 3.58
CA VAL A 319 9.03 22.70 3.04
C VAL A 319 9.19 22.01 1.70
N HIS A 320 8.61 20.83 1.58
CA HIS A 320 8.62 20.05 0.35
C HIS A 320 7.19 19.86 -0.14
N SER A 321 6.99 19.99 -1.45
CA SER A 321 5.80 19.49 -2.14
C SER A 321 6.22 18.27 -2.95
N PHE A 322 5.54 17.14 -2.76
CA PHE A 322 5.78 15.95 -3.56
C PHE A 322 4.46 15.40 -4.11
N SER A 323 4.52 14.80 -5.29
CA SER A 323 3.44 14.02 -5.89
C SER A 323 4.05 12.72 -6.39
N TYR A 324 3.56 11.60 -5.87
CA TYR A 324 3.98 10.27 -6.29
C TYR A 324 3.28 9.84 -7.59
N ASP A 325 2.24 10.56 -8.04
CA ASP A 325 1.46 10.28 -9.25
C ASP A 325 2.35 10.17 -10.48
N GLN A 326 3.40 11.01 -10.57
CA GLN A 326 4.35 10.95 -11.69
C GLN A 326 5.00 9.57 -11.80
N TRP A 327 5.37 8.95 -10.66
CA TRP A 327 6.02 7.64 -10.64
C TRP A 327 5.02 6.51 -10.90
N LEU A 328 3.80 6.63 -10.36
CA LEU A 328 2.70 5.71 -10.62
C LEU A 328 2.34 5.68 -12.11
N ASN A 329 2.13 6.85 -12.72
CA ASN A 329 1.82 7.01 -14.14
C ASN A 329 2.92 6.41 -15.02
N LEU A 330 4.17 6.68 -14.67
CA LEU A 330 5.31 6.18 -15.42
C LEU A 330 5.44 4.65 -15.32
N PHE A 331 5.28 4.07 -14.13
CA PHE A 331 5.28 2.61 -13.98
C PHE A 331 4.11 1.96 -14.72
N TYR A 332 2.90 2.54 -14.64
CA TYR A 332 1.75 2.06 -15.43
C TYR A 332 2.05 2.04 -16.92
N CYS A 333 2.63 3.12 -17.45
CA CYS A 333 2.98 3.20 -18.86
C CYS A 333 4.07 2.21 -19.26
N VAL A 334 5.17 2.13 -18.49
CA VAL A 334 6.28 1.21 -18.78
C VAL A 334 5.81 -0.25 -18.72
N GLN A 335 5.12 -0.63 -17.65
CA GLN A 335 4.64 -2.01 -17.48
C GLN A 335 3.49 -2.34 -18.43
N GLY A 336 2.62 -1.39 -18.75
CA GLY A 336 1.52 -1.59 -19.70
C GLY A 336 2.03 -1.87 -21.12
N LEU A 337 3.12 -1.23 -21.56
CA LEU A 337 3.76 -1.55 -22.84
C LEU A 337 4.33 -2.98 -22.88
N ASN A 338 4.69 -3.55 -21.73
CA ASN A 338 5.14 -4.95 -21.63
C ASN A 338 3.98 -5.95 -21.67
N LEU A 339 2.74 -5.48 -21.49
CA LEU A 339 1.54 -6.30 -21.42
C LEU A 339 0.67 -6.15 -22.69
N ILE A 340 1.04 -5.33 -23.67
CA ILE A 340 0.26 -5.17 -24.91
C ILE A 340 0.76 -6.13 -26.00
N PRO A 341 -0.13 -6.66 -26.86
CA PRO A 341 -1.60 -6.65 -26.72
C PRO A 341 -2.08 -7.61 -25.63
N SER A 342 -3.01 -7.16 -24.77
CA SER A 342 -3.70 -7.97 -23.75
C SER A 342 -5.19 -7.62 -23.74
N ASP A 343 -5.92 -8.16 -22.77
CA ASP A 343 -7.26 -7.75 -22.36
C ASP A 343 -7.46 -6.22 -22.25
N SER A 344 -8.72 -5.80 -22.38
CA SER A 344 -9.07 -4.38 -22.37
C SER A 344 -8.98 -3.75 -20.99
N ILE A 345 -8.57 -2.49 -20.96
CA ILE A 345 -8.57 -1.64 -19.77
C ILE A 345 -10.02 -1.45 -19.27
N PRO A 346 -10.30 -1.65 -17.97
CA PRO A 346 -11.64 -1.48 -17.42
C PRO A 346 -12.08 0.00 -17.48
N PRO A 347 -13.35 0.29 -17.78
CA PRO A 347 -13.84 1.67 -17.79
C PRO A 347 -13.81 2.25 -16.36
N ASN A 348 -13.06 3.34 -16.17
CA ASN A 348 -12.97 3.98 -14.87
C ASN A 348 -12.71 5.50 -15.00
N ARG A 349 -13.19 6.27 -14.01
CA ARG A 349 -12.99 7.71 -13.90
C ARG A 349 -11.52 8.12 -13.95
N VAL A 350 -10.62 7.31 -13.37
CA VAL A 350 -9.17 7.58 -13.37
C VAL A 350 -8.65 7.71 -14.79
N PHE A 351 -9.02 6.80 -15.69
CA PHE A 351 -8.57 6.87 -17.08
C PHE A 351 -9.14 8.05 -17.86
N LYS A 352 -10.36 8.50 -17.51
CA LYS A 352 -10.89 9.77 -18.04
C LYS A 352 -10.08 10.97 -17.53
N ARG A 353 -9.75 11.01 -16.24
CA ARG A 353 -9.02 12.13 -15.61
C ARG A 353 -7.56 12.21 -16.07
N GLU A 354 -6.90 11.07 -16.15
CA GLU A 354 -5.46 10.96 -16.39
C GLU A 354 -5.09 10.70 -17.85
N LYS A 355 -6.07 10.65 -18.78
CA LYS A 355 -5.83 10.33 -20.19
C LYS A 355 -4.66 11.12 -20.77
N ASP A 356 -4.75 12.45 -20.73
CA ASP A 356 -3.74 13.32 -21.32
C ASP A 356 -2.39 13.17 -20.59
N THR A 357 -2.41 12.97 -19.26
CA THR A 357 -1.21 12.71 -18.47
C THR A 357 -0.50 11.44 -18.93
N LEU A 358 -1.24 10.34 -19.08
CA LEU A 358 -0.70 9.04 -19.51
C LEU A 358 -0.22 9.10 -20.97
N GLU A 359 -0.96 9.75 -21.86
CA GLU A 359 -0.54 9.96 -23.26
C GLU A 359 0.76 10.78 -23.34
N ASN A 360 0.90 11.80 -22.50
CA ASN A 360 2.12 12.60 -22.39
C ASN A 360 3.30 11.78 -21.84
N VAL A 361 3.07 10.92 -20.85
CA VAL A 361 4.10 10.00 -20.31
C VAL A 361 4.55 9.03 -21.39
N LEU A 362 3.63 8.42 -22.14
CA LEU A 362 3.94 7.56 -23.28
C LEU A 362 4.74 8.31 -24.36
N GLY A 363 4.40 9.57 -24.65
CA GLY A 363 5.19 10.41 -25.56
C GLY A 363 6.62 10.67 -25.08
N LYS A 364 6.82 10.88 -23.77
CA LYS A 364 8.16 11.03 -23.17
C LYS A 364 8.97 9.75 -23.24
N ILE A 365 8.34 8.58 -23.04
CA ILE A 365 8.98 7.27 -23.21
C ILE A 365 9.42 7.10 -24.67
N HIS A 366 8.53 7.41 -25.63
CA HIS A 366 8.83 7.33 -27.06
C HIS A 366 10.01 8.21 -27.47
N SER A 367 10.13 9.39 -26.87
CA SER A 367 11.16 10.38 -27.22
C SER A 367 12.54 10.09 -26.62
N ASN A 368 12.64 9.18 -25.64
CA ASN A 368 13.90 8.83 -24.96
C ASN A 368 14.06 7.30 -24.83
N PRO A 369 14.03 6.54 -25.94
CA PRO A 369 13.99 5.08 -25.92
C PRO A 369 15.21 4.44 -25.23
N GLU A 370 16.38 5.06 -25.33
CA GLU A 370 17.64 4.62 -24.72
C GLU A 370 17.58 4.56 -23.19
N VAL A 371 16.70 5.34 -22.56
CA VAL A 371 16.47 5.28 -21.12
C VAL A 371 15.78 3.97 -20.75
N TRP A 372 14.89 3.46 -21.60
CA TRP A 372 13.91 2.43 -21.28
C TRP A 372 14.20 1.06 -21.88
N GLU A 373 15.10 0.97 -22.85
CA GLU A 373 15.44 -0.24 -23.63
C GLU A 373 15.74 -1.51 -22.81
N ARG A 374 16.14 -1.37 -21.54
CA ARG A 374 16.49 -2.50 -20.67
C ARG A 374 15.33 -3.05 -19.85
N ILE A 375 14.29 -2.24 -19.67
CA ILE A 375 13.11 -2.60 -18.87
C ILE A 375 11.83 -2.70 -19.72
N ILE A 376 11.89 -2.20 -20.96
CA ILE A 376 10.92 -2.45 -22.03
C ILE A 376 11.64 -3.35 -23.06
N PRO A 377 11.16 -4.57 -23.34
CA PRO A 377 11.80 -5.47 -24.28
C PRO A 377 12.06 -4.81 -25.64
N THR A 378 13.34 -4.73 -26.03
CA THR A 378 13.82 -4.26 -27.34
C THR A 378 13.46 -5.17 -28.51
N ASN A 379 12.80 -6.29 -28.25
CA ASN A 379 12.36 -7.27 -29.22
C ASN A 379 11.10 -6.74 -29.96
N ASN A 380 11.25 -5.58 -30.62
CA ASN A 380 10.40 -5.02 -31.67
C ASN A 380 8.89 -4.84 -31.44
N LEU A 381 8.39 -4.66 -30.22
CA LEU A 381 6.95 -4.37 -30.04
C LEU A 381 6.60 -3.31 -28.98
N GLY A 382 7.34 -3.21 -27.87
CA GLY A 382 6.92 -2.34 -26.76
C GLY A 382 6.76 -0.86 -27.14
N LEU A 383 7.79 -0.25 -27.76
CA LEU A 383 7.72 1.17 -28.17
C LEU A 383 6.84 1.41 -29.41
N GLU A 384 6.68 0.41 -30.26
CA GLU A 384 5.81 0.46 -31.45
C GLU A 384 4.32 0.37 -31.07
N GLN A 385 4.02 -0.22 -29.90
CA GLN A 385 2.67 -0.37 -29.35
C GLN A 385 2.15 0.86 -28.61
N ILE A 386 2.91 1.96 -28.59
CA ILE A 386 2.50 3.18 -27.88
C ILE A 386 1.14 3.69 -28.37
N GLU A 387 0.91 3.72 -29.68
CA GLU A 387 -0.38 4.16 -30.24
C GLU A 387 -1.51 3.17 -29.93
N THR A 388 -1.21 1.87 -29.87
CA THR A 388 -2.17 0.86 -29.40
C THR A 388 -2.55 1.11 -27.95
N PHE A 389 -1.59 1.42 -27.09
CA PHE A 389 -1.84 1.67 -25.67
C PHE A 389 -2.66 2.96 -25.47
N LYS A 390 -2.30 4.06 -26.15
CA LYS A 390 -3.10 5.30 -26.15
C LYS A 390 -4.54 5.02 -26.60
N GLY A 391 -4.70 4.20 -27.64
CA GLY A 391 -6.01 3.75 -28.12
C GLY A 391 -6.83 3.02 -27.05
N GLU A 392 -6.23 2.09 -26.30
CA GLU A 392 -6.91 1.39 -25.21
C GLU A 392 -7.27 2.32 -24.04
N ILE A 393 -6.39 3.26 -23.67
CA ILE A 393 -6.70 4.28 -22.64
C ILE A 393 -7.88 5.15 -23.10
N GLY A 394 -7.87 5.58 -24.36
CA GLY A 394 -8.95 6.35 -24.97
C GLY A 394 -10.29 5.59 -24.98
N LYS A 395 -10.27 4.30 -25.32
CA LYS A 395 -11.47 3.43 -25.27
C LYS A 395 -12.00 3.30 -23.85
N ALA A 396 -11.15 3.09 -22.85
CA ALA A 396 -11.57 2.99 -21.45
C ALA A 396 -12.21 4.28 -20.94
N ALA A 397 -11.62 5.44 -21.27
CA ALA A 397 -12.17 6.75 -20.96
C ALA A 397 -13.55 6.97 -21.61
N ALA A 398 -13.69 6.67 -22.91
CA ALA A 398 -14.96 6.81 -23.63
C ALA A 398 -16.05 5.88 -23.07
N ARG A 399 -15.73 4.60 -22.81
CA ARG A 399 -16.68 3.66 -22.19
C ARG A 399 -17.13 4.14 -20.80
N TYR A 400 -16.25 4.73 -20.01
CA TYR A 400 -16.62 5.31 -18.71
C TYR A 400 -17.60 6.48 -18.87
N GLU A 401 -17.41 7.35 -19.86
CA GLU A 401 -18.34 8.44 -20.14
C GLU A 401 -19.73 7.95 -20.54
N GLU A 402 -19.81 6.93 -21.39
CA GLU A 402 -21.09 6.31 -21.76
C GLU A 402 -21.82 5.73 -20.54
N ILE A 403 -21.09 5.03 -19.65
CA ILE A 403 -21.64 4.47 -18.41
C ILE A 403 -22.12 5.58 -17.48
N GLU A 404 -21.34 6.64 -17.28
CA GLU A 404 -21.70 7.75 -16.40
C GLU A 404 -22.87 8.57 -16.96
N GLN A 405 -22.93 8.80 -18.27
CA GLN A 405 -24.08 9.45 -18.91
C GLN A 405 -25.37 8.64 -18.73
N LYS A 406 -25.32 7.32 -18.95
CA LYS A 406 -26.47 6.43 -18.69
C LYS A 406 -26.87 6.49 -17.22
N ARG A 407 -25.90 6.41 -16.30
CA ARG A 407 -26.15 6.53 -14.86
C ARG A 407 -26.82 7.85 -14.50
N ILE A 408 -26.38 8.98 -15.06
CA ILE A 408 -26.98 10.30 -14.83
C ILE A 408 -28.43 10.34 -15.33
N ILE A 409 -28.70 9.77 -16.51
CA ILE A 409 -30.04 9.69 -17.09
C ILE A 409 -30.97 8.82 -16.23
N ASP A 410 -30.47 7.67 -15.78
CA ASP A 410 -31.24 6.66 -15.04
C ASP A 410 -31.40 7.01 -13.54
N THR A 411 -30.58 7.91 -13.00
CA THR A 411 -30.61 8.28 -11.58
C THR A 411 -31.91 9.03 -11.27
N PRO A 412 -32.79 8.49 -10.38
CA PRO A 412 -34.03 9.16 -10.02
C PRO A 412 -33.74 10.50 -9.33
N ILE A 413 -34.26 11.59 -9.90
CA ILE A 413 -34.15 12.91 -9.27
C ILE A 413 -35.07 12.92 -8.03
N SER A 414 -34.53 13.35 -6.87
CA SER A 414 -35.34 13.41 -5.66
C SER A 414 -36.50 14.40 -5.82
N LYS A 415 -37.69 14.02 -5.36
CA LYS A 415 -38.89 14.89 -5.40
C LYS A 415 -38.65 16.24 -4.72
N SER A 416 -37.83 16.27 -3.66
CA SER A 416 -37.42 17.48 -2.98
C SER A 416 -36.59 18.42 -3.86
N LYS A 417 -35.62 17.90 -4.62
CA LYS A 417 -34.81 18.69 -5.56
C LYS A 417 -35.65 19.21 -6.72
N ILE A 418 -36.63 18.44 -7.18
CA ILE A 418 -37.61 18.89 -8.19
C ILE A 418 -38.44 20.06 -7.65
N GLN A 419 -38.93 19.97 -6.41
CA GLN A 419 -39.69 21.04 -5.77
C GLN A 419 -38.84 22.30 -5.57
N GLU A 420 -37.60 22.16 -5.10
CA GLU A 420 -36.67 23.27 -4.93
C GLU A 420 -36.33 23.94 -6.27
N PHE A 421 -36.05 23.15 -7.30
CA PHE A 421 -35.84 23.67 -8.65
C PHE A 421 -37.06 24.45 -9.15
N ASN A 422 -38.27 23.90 -9.01
CA ASN A 422 -39.49 24.58 -9.44
C ASN A 422 -39.74 25.88 -8.68
N GLN A 423 -39.53 25.90 -7.36
CA GLN A 423 -39.65 27.11 -6.55
C GLN A 423 -38.62 28.17 -6.97
N ASN A 424 -37.37 27.78 -7.20
CA ASN A 424 -36.33 28.67 -7.67
C ASN A 424 -36.61 29.16 -9.10
N LEU A 425 -37.10 28.31 -9.98
CA LEU A 425 -37.51 28.67 -11.34
C LEU A 425 -38.64 29.70 -11.31
N ILE A 426 -39.69 29.48 -10.51
CA ILE A 426 -40.81 30.44 -10.33
C ILE A 426 -40.31 31.76 -9.75
N LYS A 427 -39.41 31.71 -8.76
CA LYS A 427 -38.82 32.91 -8.13
C LYS A 427 -37.94 33.70 -9.13
N GLN A 428 -37.15 33.03 -9.96
CA GLN A 428 -36.35 33.67 -11.00
C GLN A 428 -37.21 34.18 -12.14
N TRP A 429 -38.23 33.43 -12.54
CA TRP A 429 -39.25 33.84 -13.52
C TRP A 429 -39.98 35.11 -13.11
N THR A 430 -40.38 35.21 -11.84
CA THR A 430 -41.08 36.38 -11.29
C THR A 430 -40.16 37.60 -11.13
N LYS A 431 -38.86 37.39 -10.91
CA LYS A 431 -37.90 38.49 -10.71
C LYS A 431 -37.16 38.94 -11.98
N SER A 432 -36.98 38.07 -12.97
CA SER A 432 -36.16 38.36 -14.15
C SER A 432 -37.01 38.61 -15.40
N ALA A 433 -37.05 39.87 -15.84
CA ALA A 433 -37.70 40.26 -17.10
C ALA A 433 -37.08 39.56 -18.32
N TRP A 434 -35.76 39.28 -18.28
CA TRP A 434 -35.04 38.55 -19.31
C TRP A 434 -35.52 37.10 -19.46
N MET A 435 -35.69 36.38 -18.35
CA MET A 435 -36.20 35.00 -18.37
C MET A 435 -37.61 34.92 -18.96
N ARG A 436 -38.47 35.91 -18.64
CA ARG A 436 -39.79 36.04 -19.26
C ARG A 436 -39.70 36.32 -20.76
N GLY A 437 -38.77 37.19 -21.17
CA GLY A 437 -38.50 37.49 -22.57
C GLY A 437 -38.09 36.25 -23.38
N LEU A 438 -37.20 35.42 -22.84
CA LEU A 438 -36.74 34.19 -23.50
C LEU A 438 -37.85 33.17 -23.72
N VAL A 439 -38.73 32.95 -22.73
CA VAL A 439 -39.84 31.99 -22.86
C VAL A 439 -40.95 32.53 -23.77
N ILE A 440 -41.24 33.83 -23.75
CA ILE A 440 -42.16 34.44 -24.72
C ILE A 440 -41.60 34.34 -26.14
N ALA A 441 -40.29 34.58 -26.32
CA ALA A 441 -39.63 34.41 -27.62
C ALA A 441 -39.68 32.95 -28.09
N ARG A 442 -39.43 31.99 -27.21
CA ARG A 442 -39.51 30.55 -27.52
C ARG A 442 -40.95 30.09 -27.79
N GLY A 443 -41.92 30.60 -27.03
CA GLY A 443 -43.35 30.34 -27.23
C GLY A 443 -43.86 30.88 -28.57
N LYS A 444 -43.40 32.09 -28.95
CA LYS A 444 -43.66 32.66 -30.28
C LYS A 444 -42.98 31.85 -31.39
N LEU A 445 -41.76 31.37 -31.19
CA LEU A 445 -41.06 30.48 -32.12
C LEU A 445 -41.76 29.12 -32.30
N SER A 446 -42.34 28.55 -31.24
CA SER A 446 -43.12 27.30 -31.34
C SER A 446 -44.52 27.47 -31.95
N GLN A 447 -45.01 28.72 -32.05
CA GLN A 447 -46.30 29.05 -32.67
C GLN A 447 -46.14 29.57 -34.10
N MET A 448 -44.92 29.87 -34.54
CA MET A 448 -44.62 30.13 -35.94
C MET A 448 -44.57 28.78 -36.66
N SER A 449 -45.50 28.56 -37.61
CA SER A 449 -45.35 27.48 -38.57
C SER A 449 -43.97 27.62 -39.24
N PRO A 450 -43.23 26.51 -39.42
CA PRO A 450 -41.94 26.58 -40.09
C PRO A 450 -42.13 27.22 -41.46
N PRO A 451 -41.22 28.13 -41.90
CA PRO A 451 -41.26 28.62 -43.27
C PRO A 451 -41.24 27.43 -44.23
N ALA A 452 -42.01 27.53 -45.32
CA ALA A 452 -42.34 26.44 -46.25
C ALA A 452 -41.13 25.71 -46.87
N ASP A 453 -39.91 26.20 -46.65
CA ASP A 453 -38.68 25.67 -47.21
C ASP A 453 -37.94 24.67 -46.30
N ILE A 454 -38.43 24.42 -45.07
CA ILE A 454 -37.73 23.54 -44.09
C ILE A 454 -37.96 22.04 -44.35
N GLU A 455 -38.99 21.63 -45.10
CA GLU A 455 -39.16 20.22 -45.51
C GLU A 455 -38.01 19.71 -46.39
N SER A 456 -37.19 20.60 -46.97
CA SER A 456 -36.01 20.22 -47.74
C SER A 456 -34.81 19.75 -46.91
N TYR A 457 -34.84 19.90 -45.57
CA TYR A 457 -33.70 19.58 -44.70
C TYR A 457 -33.87 18.34 -43.81
N GLY A 458 -35.00 17.62 -43.89
CA GLY A 458 -35.11 16.27 -43.31
C GLY A 458 -34.92 16.16 -41.79
N ILE A 459 -35.19 17.22 -41.02
CA ILE A 459 -35.10 17.18 -39.55
C ILE A 459 -36.51 17.02 -38.96
N SER A 460 -36.84 15.81 -38.51
CA SER A 460 -38.05 15.57 -37.71
C SER A 460 -37.78 15.87 -36.23
N TRP A 461 -38.60 16.72 -35.62
CA TRP A 461 -38.58 16.97 -34.17
C TRP A 461 -39.55 15.99 -33.48
N ASN A 462 -39.03 15.15 -32.59
CA ASN A 462 -39.81 14.36 -31.61
C ASN A 462 -39.93 15.12 -30.30
#